data_AF-A0A924EMX7-F1
#
_entry.id   AF-A0A924EMX7-F1
#
_cell.length_a   1.000
_cell.length_b   1.000
_cell.length_c   1.000
_cell.angle_alpha   90.00
_cell.angle_beta   90.00
_cell.angle_gamma   90.00
#
_symmetry.space_group_name_H-M   'P 1'
#
loop_
_entity.id
_entity.type
_entity.pdbx_description
1 polymer ?
#
loop_
_entity_poly.entity_id
_entity_poly.type
_entity_poly.pdbx_seq_one_letter_code
_entity_poly.pdbx_strand_id
1 'polypeptide(L)'
;SDLADVYYDVLAFFSPSGIKSLFCNFPDFEQNNTRIAVFGSTTQKAALEKGLRIDILAPTPETPSMTMALEKYISEANKGK
;
A
#
# COMPACT_ATOMS: atom_id res chain seq x y z
N SER A 1 -5.37 23.10 3.83
CA SER A 1 -4.61 22.97 5.09
C SER A 1 -5.05 21.76 5.90
N ASP A 2 -6.15 21.09 5.55
CA ASP A 2 -6.78 20.02 6.35
C ASP A 2 -6.52 18.59 5.82
N LEU A 3 -5.76 18.45 4.73
CA LEU A 3 -5.35 17.15 4.19
C LEU A 3 -4.05 16.62 4.81
N ALA A 4 -3.30 17.46 5.51
CA ALA A 4 -2.02 17.08 6.12
C ALA A 4 -2.21 16.10 7.29
N ASP A 5 -3.37 16.15 7.96
CA ASP A 5 -3.71 15.31 9.12
C ASP A 5 -4.63 14.13 8.76
N VAL A 6 -4.73 13.77 7.47
CA VAL A 6 -5.47 12.58 7.06
C VAL A 6 -4.54 11.37 7.12
N TYR A 7 -4.58 10.69 8.26
CA TYR A 7 -3.89 9.42 8.46
C TYR A 7 -4.70 8.30 7.79
N TYR A 8 -4.19 7.79 6.67
CA TYR A 8 -4.76 6.62 6.02
C TYR A 8 -4.16 5.35 6.62
N ASP A 9 -5.01 4.41 7.04
CA ASP A 9 -4.54 3.09 7.48
C ASP A 9 -3.89 2.29 6.34
N VAL A 10 -4.37 2.48 5.11
CA VAL A 10 -3.91 1.76 3.91
C VAL A 10 -3.75 2.73 2.73
N LEU A 11 -2.62 2.66 2.05
CA LEU A 11 -2.40 3.30 0.74
C LEU A 11 -2.27 2.23 -0.34
N ALA A 12 -3.15 2.26 -1.34
CA ALA A 12 -3.16 1.30 -2.43
C ALA A 12 -2.60 1.91 -3.73
N PHE A 13 -1.61 1.23 -4.32
CA PHE A 13 -0.93 1.64 -5.54
C PHE A 13 -1.16 0.62 -6.65
N PHE A 14 -1.58 1.11 -7.82
CA PHE A 14 -1.83 0.29 -9.02
C PHE A 14 -0.78 0.48 -10.11
N SER A 15 0.16 1.40 -9.90
CA SER A 15 1.22 1.69 -10.85
C SER A 15 2.51 2.19 -10.16
N PRO A 16 3.69 1.98 -10.78
CA PRO A 16 4.94 2.59 -10.31
C PRO A 16 4.89 4.12 -10.22
N SER A 17 4.11 4.76 -11.10
CA SER A 17 3.95 6.22 -11.08
C SER A 17 3.26 6.72 -9.81
N GLY A 18 2.37 5.93 -9.20
CA GLY A 18 1.76 6.26 -7.91
C GLY A 18 2.80 6.33 -6.78
N ILE A 19 3.73 5.36 -6.75
CA ILE A 19 4.85 5.36 -5.79
C ILE A 19 5.76 6.56 -6.02
N LYS A 20 6.11 6.84 -7.28
CA LYS A 20 6.93 8.02 -7.61
C LYS A 20 6.23 9.31 -7.18
N SER A 21 4.93 9.42 -7.44
CA SER A 21 4.13 10.59 -7.06
C SER A 21 4.09 10.79 -5.55
N LEU A 22 3.99 9.72 -4.75
CA LEU A 22 4.05 9.79 -3.29
C LEU A 22 5.31 10.54 -2.83
N PHE A 23 6.49 10.08 -3.25
CA PHE A 23 7.76 10.69 -2.84
C PHE A 23 8.07 12.02 -3.54
N CYS A 24 7.47 12.31 -4.69
CA CYS A 24 7.59 13.63 -5.31
C CYS A 24 6.80 14.70 -4.53
N ASN A 25 5.61 14.36 -4.04
CA ASN A 25 4.75 15.29 -3.32
C ASN A 25 5.03 15.31 -1.81
N PHE A 26 5.51 14.19 -1.27
CA PHE A 26 5.86 14.00 0.14
C PHE A 26 7.27 13.39 0.22
N PRO A 27 8.33 14.19 0.00
CA PRO A 27 9.71 13.71 0.01
C PRO A 27 10.12 13.04 1.33
N ASP A 28 9.56 13.53 2.43
CA ASP A 28 9.79 13.05 3.79
C ASP A 28 8.74 12.03 4.24
N PHE A 29 8.08 11.34 3.30
CA PHE A 29 7.08 10.33 3.64
C PHE A 29 7.69 9.21 4.48
N GLU A 30 7.15 9.03 5.68
CA GLU A 30 7.45 7.91 6.56
C GLU A 30 6.27 6.96 6.63
N GLN A 31 6.51 5.68 6.33
CA GLN A 31 5.45 4.69 6.28
C GLN A 31 4.77 4.46 7.64
N ASN A 32 5.52 4.45 8.76
CA ASN A 32 4.98 4.24 10.10
C ASN A 32 4.01 3.04 10.18
N ASN A 33 2.77 3.29 10.62
CA ASN A 33 1.69 2.31 10.72
C ASN A 33 0.83 2.22 9.46
N THR A 34 1.14 2.99 8.42
CA THR A 34 0.43 2.95 7.13
C THR A 34 0.76 1.65 6.40
N ARG A 35 -0.28 0.93 5.99
CA ARG A 35 -0.13 -0.31 5.22
C ARG A 35 -0.03 0.03 3.74
N ILE A 36 0.96 -0.53 3.06
CA ILE A 36 1.14 -0.33 1.63
C ILE A 36 0.56 -1.53 0.88
N ALA A 37 -0.46 -1.27 0.08
CA ALA A 37 -1.05 -2.23 -0.84
C ALA A 37 -0.54 -1.96 -2.26
N VAL A 38 -0.03 -2.99 -2.95
CA VAL A 38 0.49 -2.84 -4.32
C VAL A 38 -0.14 -3.85 -5.26
N PHE A 39 -0.51 -3.38 -6.45
CA PHE A 39 -1.01 -4.22 -7.54
C PHE A 39 0.04 -4.36 -8.65
N GLY A 40 0.50 -5.59 -8.91
CA GLY A 40 1.43 -5.96 -9.97
C GLY A 40 2.91 -5.91 -9.58
N SER A 41 3.72 -6.69 -10.28
CA SER A 41 5.17 -6.85 -10.02
C SER A 41 5.98 -5.57 -10.24
N THR A 42 5.58 -4.74 -11.20
CA THR A 42 6.25 -3.46 -11.48
C THR A 42 6.04 -2.46 -10.35
N THR A 43 4.81 -2.37 -9.81
CA THR A 43 4.49 -1.52 -8.66
C THR A 43 5.19 -2.01 -7.40
N GLN A 44 5.20 -3.33 -7.17
CA GLN A 44 5.96 -3.96 -6.10
C GLN A 44 7.45 -3.57 -6.16
N LYS A 45 8.09 -3.70 -7.32
CA LYS A 45 9.50 -3.35 -7.49
C LYS A 45 9.75 -1.88 -7.15
N ALA A 46 8.93 -0.97 -7.66
CA ALA A 46 9.05 0.47 -7.39
C ALA A 46 8.89 0.81 -5.89
N ALA A 47 7.97 0.14 -5.20
CA ALA A 47 7.79 0.29 -3.75
C ALA A 47 9.02 -0.18 -2.97
N LEU A 48 9.55 -1.37 -3.29
CA LEU A 48 10.76 -1.92 -2.65
C LEU A 48 12.00 -1.04 -2.89
N GLU A 49 12.19 -0.52 -4.10
CA GLU A 49 13.28 0.40 -4.44
C GLU A 49 13.24 1.71 -3.65
N LYS A 50 12.04 2.11 -3.19
CA LYS A 50 11.82 3.27 -2.32
C LYS A 50 11.84 2.93 -0.83
N GLY A 51 12.17 1.70 -0.48
CA GLY A 51 12.27 1.24 0.92
C GLY A 51 10.92 1.04 1.61
N LEU A 52 9.82 0.98 0.86
CA LEU A 52 8.50 0.70 1.44
C LEU A 52 8.37 -0.78 1.80
N ARG A 53 7.84 -1.06 2.98
CA ARG A 53 7.34 -2.38 3.36
C ARG A 53 6.00 -2.60 2.65
N ILE A 54 5.88 -3.70 1.92
CA ILE A 54 4.63 -4.11 1.28
C ILE A 54 3.85 -4.97 2.27
N ASP A 55 2.68 -4.50 2.69
CA ASP A 55 1.82 -5.21 3.63
C ASP A 55 0.75 -6.04 2.90
N ILE A 56 0.32 -5.57 1.72
CA ILE A 56 -0.72 -6.22 0.91
C ILE A 56 -0.26 -6.29 -0.55
N LEU A 57 -0.15 -7.50 -1.09
CA LEU A 57 0.26 -7.73 -2.48
C LEU A 57 -0.89 -8.36 -3.27
N ALA A 58 -1.15 -7.81 -4.45
CA ALA A 58 -2.00 -8.42 -5.47
C ALA A 58 -1.37 -8.21 -6.85
N PRO A 59 -1.74 -8.99 -7.88
CA PRO A 59 -2.40 -10.28 -7.73
C PRO A 59 -1.46 -11.33 -7.12
N THR A 60 -2.02 -12.30 -6.40
CA THR A 60 -1.38 -13.56 -6.02
C THR A 60 -2.30 -14.73 -6.40
N PRO A 61 -1.84 -16.00 -6.39
CA PRO A 61 -2.73 -17.14 -6.62
C PRO A 61 -3.94 -17.20 -5.67
N GLU A 62 -3.77 -16.77 -4.42
CA GLU A 62 -4.84 -16.72 -3.42
C GLU A 62 -5.70 -15.46 -3.53
N THR A 63 -5.10 -14.33 -3.91
CA THR A 63 -5.75 -13.01 -3.99
C THR A 63 -5.54 -12.39 -5.36
N PRO A 64 -6.33 -12.80 -6.38
CA PRO A 64 -6.13 -12.37 -7.77
C PRO A 64 -6.54 -10.90 -8.02
N SER A 65 -7.23 -10.26 -7.07
CA SER A 65 -7.64 -8.86 -7.16
C SER A 65 -7.22 -8.08 -5.91
N MET A 66 -7.09 -6.76 -6.05
CA MET A 66 -6.80 -5.90 -4.90
C MET A 66 -7.93 -5.93 -3.86
N THR A 67 -9.19 -5.99 -4.30
CA THR A 67 -10.35 -6.10 -3.41
C THR A 67 -10.27 -7.33 -2.51
N MET A 68 -9.96 -8.50 -3.10
CA MET A 68 -9.79 -9.74 -2.33
C MET A 68 -8.58 -9.68 -1.38
N ALA A 69 -7.48 -9.06 -1.82
CA ALA A 69 -6.30 -8.91 -0.97
C ALA A 69 -6.57 -8.02 0.24
N LEU A 70 -7.30 -6.92 0.05
CA LEU A 70 -7.74 -6.04 1.13
C LEU A 70 -8.70 -6.74 2.09
N GLU A 71 -9.72 -7.43 1.55
CA GLU A 71 -10.69 -8.17 2.37
C GLU A 71 -10.01 -9.25 3.24
N LYS A 72 -9.11 -10.03 2.64
CA LYS A 72 -8.31 -11.03 3.37
C LYS A 72 -7.48 -10.38 4.48
N TYR A 73 -6.72 -9.34 4.14
CA TYR A 73 -5.85 -8.66 5.12
C TYR A 73 -6.64 -8.04 6.27
N ILE A 74 -7.74 -7.33 5.98
CA ILE A 74 -8.58 -6.69 7.01
C ILE A 74 -9.23 -7.73 7.91
N SER A 75 -9.70 -8.85 7.33
CA SER A 75 -10.29 -9.96 8.09
C SER A 75 -9.29 -10.61 9.03
N GLU A 76 -8.06 -10.82 8.59
CA GLU A 76 -6.98 -11.39 9.40
C GLU A 76 -6.49 -10.42 10.48
N ALA A 77 -6.26 -9.15 10.11
CA ALA A 77 -5.74 -8.13 11.01
C ALA A 77 -6.70 -7.76 12.16
N ASN A 78 -8.01 -7.99 11.98
CA ASN A 78 -9.03 -7.73 13.00
C ASN A 78 -9.60 -9.02 13.64
N LYS A 79 -9.09 -10.20 13.28
CA LYS A 79 -9.58 -11.47 13.85
C LYS A 79 -9.25 -11.54 15.33
N GLY A 80 -10.26 -11.47 16.20
CA GLY A 80 -10.10 -11.52 17.66
C GLY A 80 -10.12 -10.16 18.36
N LYS A 81 -10.47 -9.08 17.64
CA LYS A 81 -11.04 -7.88 18.27
C LYS A 81 -12.52 -8.09 18.59
#